data_AF-A0A2G6GH00-F1
#
_entry.id   AF-A0A2G6GH00-F1
#
_cell.length_a   1.000
_cell.length_b   1.000
_cell.length_c   1.000
_cell.angle_alpha   90.00
_cell.angle_beta   90.00
_cell.angle_gamma   90.00
#
_symmetry.space_group_name_H-M   'P 1'
#
loop_
_entity.id
_entity.type
_entity.pdbx_description
1 polymer ?
#
loop_
_entity_poly.entity_id
_entity_poly.type
_entity_poly.pdbx_seq_one_letter_code
_entity_poly.pdbx_strand_id
1 'polypeptide(L)' 'MSKIPTSRLLGIALIAGATIVGIIIMILMSNYAQTGTFASSEAILFVIIAFLLLVLPQISLGLYLIWKSP' A
#
# COMPACT_ATOMS: atom_id res chain seq x y z
N MET A 1 -24.31 13.47 -16.56
CA MET A 1 -23.15 13.28 -15.67
C MET A 1 -23.08 11.79 -15.33
N SER A 2 -22.17 11.06 -15.97
CA SER A 2 -21.98 9.62 -15.72
C SER A 2 -21.53 9.45 -14.25
N LYS A 3 -22.32 8.74 -13.45
CA LYS A 3 -21.96 8.46 -12.05
C LYS A 3 -20.90 7.35 -12.07
N ILE A 4 -19.74 7.61 -11.47
CA ILE A 4 -18.70 6.60 -11.30
C ILE A 4 -19.30 5.43 -10.50
N PRO A 5 -19.16 4.18 -10.96
CA PRO A 5 -19.62 3.01 -10.20
C PRO A 5 -18.95 2.98 -8.82
N THR A 6 -19.72 2.69 -7.78
CA THR A 6 -19.22 2.59 -6.39
C THR A 6 -18.04 1.62 -6.27
N SER A 7 -18.03 0.54 -7.05
CA SER A 7 -16.93 -0.43 -7.12
C SER A 7 -15.65 0.17 -7.71
N ARG A 8 -15.75 1.00 -8.74
CA ARG A 8 -14.58 1.71 -9.31
C ARG A 8 -14.05 2.76 -8.32
N LEU A 9 -14.94 3.45 -7.60
CA LEU A 9 -14.55 4.39 -6.54
C LEU A 9 -13.83 3.68 -5.38
N LEU A 10 -14.36 2.53 -4.94
CA LEU A 10 -13.71 1.66 -3.96
C LEU A 10 -12.34 1.20 -4.44
N GLY A 11 -12.21 0.80 -5.71
CA GLY A 11 -10.94 0.38 -6.27
C GLY A 11 -9.88 1.49 -6.25
N ILE A 12 -10.27 2.72 -6.59
CA ILE A 12 -9.41 3.90 -6.48
C ILE A 12 -9.02 4.16 -5.01
N ALA A 13 -9.99 4.09 -4.09
CA ALA A 13 -9.73 4.29 -2.66
C ALA A 13 -8.76 3.26 -2.08
N LEU A 14 -8.85 2.00 -2.51
CA LEU A 14 -7.92 0.94 -2.10
C LEU A 14 -6.51 1.20 -2.61
N ILE A 15 -6.35 1.60 -3.87
CA ILE A 15 -5.02 1.94 -4.40
C ILE A 15 -4.43 3.14 -3.66
N ALA A 16 -5.22 4.21 -3.45
CA ALA A 16 -4.78 5.38 -2.71
C ALA A 16 -4.38 5.03 -1.26
N GLY A 17 -5.19 4.22 -0.58
CA GLY A 17 -4.89 3.72 0.77
C GLY A 17 -3.60 2.90 0.81
N ALA A 18 -3.42 1.98 -0.15
CA ALA A 18 -2.22 1.17 -0.25
C ALA A 18 -0.95 2.01 -0.47
N THR A 19 -1.04 3.05 -1.32
CA THR A 19 0.06 3.99 -1.54
C THR A 19 0.41 4.76 -0.26
N ILE A 20 -0.59 5.29 0.46
CA ILE A 20 -0.37 6.03 1.70
C ILE A 20 0.29 5.12 2.75
N VAL A 21 -0.23 3.91 2.94
CA VAL A 21 0.33 2.92 3.88
C VAL A 21 1.77 2.57 3.49
N GLY A 22 2.05 2.34 2.21
CA GLY A 22 3.40 2.06 1.71
C GLY A 22 4.39 3.19 2.01
N ILE A 23 3.98 4.45 1.81
CA ILE A 23 4.79 5.63 2.14
C ILE A 23 5.09 5.70 3.64
N ILE A 24 4.08 5.49 4.48
CA ILE A 24 4.23 5.52 5.95
C ILE A 24 5.24 4.46 6.39
N ILE A 25 5.13 3.23 5.88
CA ILE A 25 6.07 2.14 6.19
C ILE A 25 7.50 2.51 5.79
N MET A 26 7.69 3.05 4.58
CA MET A 26 9.01 3.47 4.12
C MET A 26 9.63 4.55 5.01
N ILE A 27 8.84 5.55 5.41
CA ILE A 27 9.30 6.63 6.28
C ILE A 27 9.68 6.08 7.67
N LEU A 28 8.83 5.24 8.27
CA LEU A 28 9.11 4.62 9.58
C LEU A 28 10.40 3.80 9.55
N MET A 29 10.55 2.94 8.54
CA MET A 29 11.73 2.06 8.44
C MET A 29 13.00 2.85 8.14
N SER A 30 12.92 3.90 7.33
CA SER A 30 14.05 4.82 7.10
C SER A 30 14.50 5.50 8.40
N ASN A 31 13.56 5.99 9.21
CA ASN A 31 13.88 6.60 10.50
C ASN A 31 14.47 5.57 11.49
N TYR A 32 13.96 4.34 11.52
CA TYR A 32 14.52 3.31 12.40
C TYR A 32 15.93 2.88 11.99
N ALA A 33 16.21 2.81 10.68
CA ALA A 33 17.56 2.52 10.18
C ALA A 33 18.55 3.64 10.53
N GLN A 34 18.11 4.91 10.47
CA GLN A 34 18.95 6.07 10.80
C GLN A 34 19.23 6.22 12.30
N THR A 35 18.28 5.82 13.15
CA THR A 35 18.43 5.91 14.62
C THR A 35 19.25 4.76 15.22
N GLY A 36 19.69 3.79 14.41
CA GLY A 36 20.41 2.60 14.87
C GLY A 36 19.52 1.60 15.61
N THR A 37 18.20 1.76 15.56
CA THR A 37 17.23 0.89 16.24
C THR A 37 17.11 -0.47 15.56
N PHE A 38 17.24 -0.52 14.22
CA PHE A 38 17.27 -1.76 13.45
C PHE A 38 18.53 -1.85 12.60
N ALA A 39 19.07 -3.06 12.45
CA ALA A 39 20.02 -3.32 11.39
C ALA A 39 19.34 -3.08 10.02
N SER A 40 20.10 -2.57 9.04
CA SER A 40 19.56 -2.25 7.72
C SER A 40 18.88 -3.45 7.03
N SER A 41 19.37 -4.67 7.28
CA SER A 41 18.78 -5.93 6.80
C SER A 41 17.42 -6.24 7.41
N GLU A 42 17.22 -5.96 8.71
CA GLU A 42 15.95 -6.17 9.41
C GLU A 42 14.90 -5.18 8.91
N ALA A 43 15.28 -3.90 8.75
CA ALA A 43 14.39 -2.87 8.22
C ALA A 43 13.88 -3.23 6.82
N ILE A 44 14.75 -3.76 5.94
CA ILE A 44 14.36 -4.23 4.60
C ILE A 44 13.34 -5.37 4.68
N LEU A 45 13.58 -6.37 5.53
CA LEU A 45 12.65 -7.49 5.70
C LEU A 45 11.28 -7.02 6.21
N PHE A 46 11.25 -6.08 7.15
CA PHE A 46 9.99 -5.49 7.63
C PHE A 46 9.26 -4.74 6.52
N VAL A 47 9.96 -3.96 5.69
CA VAL A 47 9.33 -3.30 4.53
C VAL A 47 8.73 -4.32 3.57
N ILE A 48 9.47 -5.38 3.24
CA ILE A 48 8.99 -6.42 2.31
C ILE A 48 7.75 -7.11 2.88
N ILE A 49 7.80 -7.53 4.14
CA ILE A 49 6.67 -8.22 4.80
C ILE A 49 5.45 -7.29 4.86
N ALA A 50 5.63 -6.04 5.29
CA ALA A 50 4.55 -5.07 5.37
C ALA A 50 3.97 -4.74 3.99
N PHE A 51 4.81 -4.66 2.95
CA PHE A 51 4.34 -4.49 1.58
C PHE A 51 3.51 -5.69 1.10
N LEU A 52 3.99 -6.91 1.32
CA LEU A 52 3.30 -8.13 0.91
C LEU A 52 1.96 -8.32 1.64
N LEU A 53 1.88 -7.99 2.93
CA LEU A 53 0.69 -8.21 3.74
C LEU A 53 -0.30 -7.06 3.68
N LEU A 54 0.16 -5.81 3.57
CA LEU A 54 -0.69 -4.63 3.71
C LEU A 54 -0.94 -3.94 2.37
N VAL A 55 0.07 -3.82 1.51
CA VAL A 55 -0.01 -3.02 0.28
C VAL A 55 -0.50 -3.87 -0.89
N LEU A 56 0.11 -5.04 -1.09
CA LEU A 56 -0.16 -5.90 -2.25
C LEU A 56 -1.65 -6.32 -2.35
N PRO A 57 -2.34 -6.80 -1.28
CA PRO A 57 -3.73 -7.22 -1.38
C PRO A 57 -4.67 -6.06 -1.74
N GLN A 58 -4.40 -4.85 -1.22
CA GLN A 58 -5.19 -3.65 -1.50
C GLN A 58 -5.02 -3.21 -2.95
N ILE A 59 -3.79 -3.21 -3.48
CA ILE A 59 -3.54 -2.90 -4.89
C ILE A 59 -4.20 -3.94 -5.79
N SER A 60 -4.03 -5.23 -5.50
CA SER A 60 -4.63 -6.31 -6.30
C SER A 60 -6.16 -6.21 -6.33
N LEU A 61 -6.80 -6.03 -5.17
CA LEU A 61 -8.25 -5.85 -5.09
C LEU A 61 -8.69 -4.55 -5.77
N GLY A 62 -7.95 -3.46 -5.58
CA GLY A 62 -8.26 -2.16 -6.18
C GLY A 62 -8.23 -2.19 -7.71
N LEU A 63 -7.17 -2.76 -8.28
CA LEU A 63 -7.03 -2.97 -9.72
C LEU A 63 -8.12 -3.90 -10.26
N TYR A 64 -8.43 -4.98 -9.56
CA TYR A 64 -9.50 -5.89 -9.94
C TYR A 64 -10.86 -5.18 -10.00
N LEU A 65 -11.19 -4.36 -8.98
CA LEU A 65 -12.44 -3.62 -8.93
C LEU A 65 -12.51 -2.57 -10.04
N ILE A 66 -11.42 -1.87 -10.34
CA ILE A 66 -11.38 -0.89 -11.44
C ILE A 66 -11.58 -1.58 -12.80
N TRP A 67 -10.92 -2.72 -13.01
CA TRP A 67 -10.97 -3.48 -14.25
C TRP A 67 -12.33 -4.12 -14.50
N LYS A 68 -12.95 -4.68 -13.46
CA LYS A 68 -14.26 -5.35 -13.56
C LYS A 68 -15.44 -4.40 -13.53
N SER A 69 -15.25 -3.16 -13.09
CA SER A 69 -16.32 -2.16 -13.08
C SER A 69 -16.47 -1.53 -14.47
N PRO A 70 -17.61 -1.70 -15.16
CA PRO A 70 -17.88 -1.04 -16.44
C PRO A 70 -17.87 0.50 -16.29
#